data_AF-A0A401LF28-F1
#
_entry.id   AF-A0A401LF28-F1
#
_cell.length_a   1.000
_cell.length_b   1.000
_cell.length_c   1.000
_cell.angle_alpha   90.00
_cell.angle_beta   90.00
_cell.angle_gamma   90.00
#
_symmetry.space_group_name_H-M   'P 1'
#
loop_
_entity.id
_entity.type
_entity.pdbx_description
1 polymer ?
#
loop_
_entity_poly.entity_id
_entity_poly.type
_entity_poly.pdbx_seq_one_letter_code
_entity_poly.pdbx_strand_id
1 'polypeptide(L)'
;MNERTKSFYKKKFDDLRQYTYNFIPQEDEIFKQCNGITEPPYWFISNYGRLFSVYYKNEPLKQIRVNYTKSGTERKQHDWSYVTQYKGKQREPRLHRLVAKYFCKNEFDGYAEVAGEPLEVHHILPESTFAEDEPFKANRSENLQILPKSVHRDVSHIGSLEKKIAAHDSLPLYFFGDKFIQALQKHIEDGRLAYTVQQDDKKVTARPLKKEPEEE
;
A
#
# COMPACT_ATOMS: atom_id res chain seq x y z
N MET A 1 -23.26 10.80 -31.19
CA MET A 1 -22.96 9.76 -30.18
C MET A 1 -23.67 10.18 -28.90
N ASN A 2 -24.61 9.39 -28.38
CA ASN A 2 -25.21 9.69 -27.07
C ASN A 2 -24.10 9.77 -26.01
N GLU A 3 -24.03 10.86 -25.27
CA GLU A 3 -23.11 10.97 -24.13
C GLU A 3 -23.43 9.86 -23.13
N ARG A 4 -22.50 8.91 -23.01
CA ARG A 4 -22.62 7.83 -22.04
C ARG A 4 -22.21 8.37 -20.68
N THR A 5 -23.19 8.61 -19.83
CA THR A 5 -23.02 9.13 -18.48
C THR A 5 -22.38 8.11 -17.54
N LYS A 6 -21.90 8.58 -16.38
CA LYS A 6 -21.40 7.71 -15.31
C LYS A 6 -22.47 6.71 -14.84
N SER A 7 -23.72 7.15 -14.71
CA SER A 7 -24.87 6.31 -14.34
C SER A 7 -25.17 5.22 -15.37
N PHE A 8 -25.06 5.54 -16.67
CA PHE A 8 -25.22 4.56 -17.74
C PHE A 8 -24.22 3.40 -17.59
N TYR A 9 -22.93 3.72 -17.39
CA TYR A 9 -21.90 2.69 -17.24
C TYR A 9 -22.06 1.89 -15.94
N LYS A 10 -22.53 2.51 -14.85
CA LYS A 10 -22.81 1.80 -13.59
C LYS A 10 -23.88 0.74 -13.79
N LYS A 11 -25.02 1.12 -14.38
CA LYS A 11 -26.11 0.17 -14.69
C LYS A 11 -25.60 -0.97 -15.55
N LYS A 12 -24.87 -0.65 -16.61
CA LYS A 12 -24.29 -1.67 -17.50
C LYS A 12 -23.33 -2.63 -16.77
N PHE A 13 -22.50 -2.14 -15.87
CA PHE A 13 -21.61 -2.99 -15.07
C PHE A 13 -22.39 -3.92 -14.16
N ASP A 14 -23.43 -3.41 -13.48
CA ASP A 14 -24.27 -4.21 -12.60
C ASP A 14 -25.01 -5.31 -13.36
N ASP A 15 -25.58 -4.97 -14.53
CA ASP A 15 -26.22 -5.92 -15.43
C ASP A 15 -25.21 -6.99 -15.86
N LEU A 16 -24.07 -6.60 -16.42
CA LEU A 16 -23.05 -7.55 -16.89
C LEU A 16 -22.51 -8.46 -15.78
N ARG A 17 -22.36 -7.96 -14.55
CA ARG A 17 -21.87 -8.76 -13.42
C ARG A 17 -22.85 -9.88 -13.04
N GLN A 18 -24.15 -9.70 -13.23
CA GLN A 18 -25.15 -10.75 -12.97
C GLN A 18 -25.09 -11.88 -14.01
N TYR A 19 -24.68 -11.58 -15.24
CA TYR A 19 -24.74 -12.52 -16.37
C TYR A 19 -23.35 -13.00 -16.86
N THR A 20 -22.25 -12.55 -16.24
CA THR A 20 -20.90 -12.96 -16.65
C THR A 20 -20.42 -14.14 -15.82
N TYR A 21 -20.22 -15.28 -16.46
CA TYR A 21 -19.65 -16.50 -15.84
C TYR A 21 -18.11 -16.49 -15.80
N ASN A 22 -17.46 -15.52 -16.42
CA ASN A 22 -15.99 -15.48 -16.59
C ASN A 22 -15.24 -14.97 -15.35
N PHE A 23 -15.96 -14.71 -14.27
CA PHE A 23 -15.42 -14.13 -13.05
C PHE A 23 -16.31 -14.47 -11.86
N ILE A 24 -15.70 -14.92 -10.78
CA ILE A 24 -16.36 -15.13 -9.50
C ILE A 24 -15.83 -14.07 -8.53
N PRO A 25 -16.67 -13.12 -8.06
CA PRO A 25 -16.26 -12.18 -7.02
C PRO A 25 -15.95 -12.93 -5.73
N GLN A 26 -14.98 -12.44 -4.98
CA GLN A 26 -14.80 -12.88 -3.59
C GLN A 26 -15.87 -12.20 -2.72
N GLU A 27 -16.22 -12.80 -1.58
CA GLU A 27 -17.31 -12.34 -0.72
C GLU A 27 -17.14 -10.88 -0.25
N ASP A 28 -15.89 -10.47 -0.01
CA ASP A 28 -15.45 -9.17 0.44
C ASP A 28 -14.99 -8.24 -0.69
N GLU A 29 -15.15 -8.64 -1.96
CA GLU A 29 -14.69 -7.84 -3.09
C GLU A 29 -15.69 -6.75 -3.48
N ILE A 30 -15.24 -5.51 -3.33
CA ILE A 30 -16.02 -4.30 -3.58
C ILE A 30 -15.51 -3.62 -4.84
N PHE A 31 -16.43 -3.27 -5.75
CA PHE A 31 -16.13 -2.56 -6.99
C PHE A 31 -16.48 -1.07 -6.90
N LYS A 32 -15.55 -0.21 -7.33
CA LYS A 32 -15.77 1.24 -7.47
C LYS A 32 -15.58 1.69 -8.90
N GLN A 33 -16.51 2.52 -9.37
CA GLN A 33 -16.43 3.13 -10.69
C GLN A 33 -15.43 4.28 -10.70
N CYS A 34 -14.56 4.30 -11.71
CA CYS A 34 -13.61 5.37 -11.89
C CYS A 34 -14.30 6.74 -12.14
N ASN A 35 -13.65 7.82 -11.73
CA ASN A 35 -14.27 9.15 -11.68
C ASN A 35 -14.31 9.90 -13.02
N GLY A 36 -13.64 9.42 -14.07
CA GLY A 36 -13.62 10.08 -15.39
C GLY A 36 -12.61 11.23 -15.51
N ILE A 37 -11.85 11.54 -14.46
CA ILE A 37 -10.87 12.62 -14.46
C ILE A 37 -9.57 12.14 -15.12
N THR A 38 -8.93 11.16 -14.51
CA THR A 38 -7.65 10.57 -14.97
C THR A 38 -7.85 9.21 -15.65
N GLU A 39 -8.80 8.43 -15.16
CA GLU A 39 -9.19 7.15 -15.74
C GLU A 39 -10.57 7.23 -16.41
N PRO A 40 -10.86 6.39 -17.42
CA PRO A 40 -12.16 6.38 -18.06
C PRO A 40 -13.33 6.11 -17.09
N PRO A 41 -14.49 6.78 -17.26
CA PRO A 41 -15.65 6.57 -16.39
C PRO A 41 -16.35 5.22 -16.61
N TYR A 42 -15.96 4.47 -17.65
CA TYR A 42 -16.44 3.11 -17.94
C TYR A 42 -15.56 2.02 -17.31
N TRP A 43 -14.63 2.39 -16.44
CA TRP A 43 -13.79 1.47 -15.68
C TRP A 43 -14.30 1.25 -14.26
N PHE A 44 -14.11 0.02 -13.79
CA PHE A 44 -14.49 -0.45 -12.46
C PHE A 44 -13.32 -1.21 -11.84
N ILE A 45 -12.78 -0.69 -10.75
CA ILE A 45 -11.65 -1.28 -10.02
C ILE A 45 -12.17 -1.91 -8.73
N SER A 46 -11.67 -3.09 -8.37
CA SER A 46 -11.94 -3.68 -7.06
C SER A 46 -10.87 -3.37 -6.03
N ASN A 47 -11.20 -3.54 -4.74
CA ASN A 47 -10.26 -3.52 -3.63
C ASN A 47 -9.16 -4.59 -3.75
N TYR A 48 -9.39 -5.63 -4.55
CA TYR A 48 -8.41 -6.67 -4.90
C TYR A 48 -7.49 -6.23 -6.04
N GLY A 49 -7.78 -5.09 -6.65
CA GLY A 49 -7.04 -4.57 -7.78
C GLY A 49 -7.56 -5.02 -9.12
N ARG A 50 -8.61 -5.84 -9.25
CA ARG A 50 -9.13 -6.28 -10.56
C ARG A 50 -9.83 -5.12 -11.27
N LEU A 51 -9.39 -4.80 -12.50
CA LEU A 51 -9.92 -3.70 -13.29
C LEU A 51 -10.77 -4.22 -14.45
N PHE A 52 -12.00 -3.74 -14.58
CA PHE A 52 -12.93 -4.09 -15.64
C PHE A 52 -13.32 -2.90 -16.50
N SER A 53 -13.59 -3.14 -17.77
CA SER A 53 -14.13 -2.16 -18.71
C SER A 53 -15.50 -2.59 -19.23
N VAL A 54 -16.44 -1.64 -19.29
CA VAL A 54 -17.76 -1.82 -19.92
C VAL A 54 -17.95 -0.95 -21.15
N TYR A 55 -16.86 -0.50 -21.78
CA TYR A 55 -16.93 0.40 -22.93
C TYR A 55 -17.61 -0.22 -24.16
N TYR A 56 -17.24 -1.45 -24.51
CA TYR A 56 -17.67 -2.10 -25.76
C TYR A 56 -19.12 -2.56 -25.69
N LYS A 57 -19.88 -2.31 -26.77
CA LYS A 57 -21.29 -2.69 -26.86
C LYS A 57 -21.40 -4.20 -27.12
N ASN A 58 -22.33 -4.88 -26.46
CA ASN A 58 -22.62 -6.31 -26.64
C ASN A 58 -21.43 -7.25 -26.34
N GLU A 59 -20.48 -6.82 -25.50
CA GLU A 59 -19.39 -7.68 -25.01
C GLU A 59 -19.64 -8.07 -23.55
N PRO A 60 -19.19 -9.27 -23.12
CA PRO A 60 -19.18 -9.64 -21.71
C PRO A 60 -18.27 -8.72 -20.89
N LEU A 61 -18.38 -8.79 -19.57
CA LEU A 61 -17.50 -8.02 -18.69
C LEU A 61 -16.03 -8.39 -18.96
N LYS A 62 -15.23 -7.41 -19.37
CA LYS A 62 -13.82 -7.63 -19.75
C LYS A 62 -12.89 -7.15 -18.66
N GLN A 63 -12.12 -8.07 -18.07
CA GLN A 63 -11.01 -7.74 -17.20
C GLN A 63 -9.85 -7.19 -18.04
N ILE A 64 -9.28 -6.07 -17.62
CA ILE A 64 -8.10 -5.47 -18.24
C ILE A 64 -6.87 -6.24 -17.74
N ARG A 65 -5.99 -6.60 -18.67
CA ARG A 65 -4.75 -7.31 -18.37
C ARG A 65 -3.79 -6.37 -17.62
N VAL A 66 -3.17 -6.92 -16.60
CA VAL A 66 -2.08 -6.28 -15.84
C VAL A 66 -0.78 -6.42 -16.64
N ASN A 67 -0.04 -5.32 -16.76
CA ASN A 67 1.34 -5.29 -17.23
C ASN A 67 2.29 -5.38 -16.03
N TYR A 68 3.42 -6.06 -16.20
CA TYR A 68 4.46 -6.19 -15.18
C TYR A 68 5.76 -5.56 -15.66
N THR A 69 6.43 -4.87 -14.74
CA THR A 69 7.75 -4.28 -14.94
C THR A 69 8.58 -4.45 -13.68
N LYS A 70 9.89 -4.68 -13.83
CA LYS A 70 10.82 -4.58 -12.72
C LYS A 70 11.34 -3.16 -12.58
N SER A 71 11.34 -2.63 -11.37
CA SER A 71 11.77 -1.27 -11.03
C SER A 71 12.77 -1.26 -9.87
N GLY A 72 13.23 -0.07 -9.47
CA GLY A 72 14.17 0.10 -8.37
C GLY A 72 15.62 -0.25 -8.68
N THR A 73 16.49 -0.06 -7.70
CA THR A 73 17.91 -0.40 -7.76
C THR A 73 18.06 -1.90 -8.01
N GLU A 74 18.89 -2.28 -8.99
CA GLU A 74 19.08 -3.68 -9.44
C GLU A 74 17.81 -4.38 -9.95
N ARG A 75 16.73 -3.64 -10.26
CA ARG A 75 15.46 -4.21 -10.76
C ARG A 75 14.85 -5.26 -9.82
N LYS A 76 15.00 -5.07 -8.52
CA LYS A 76 14.47 -5.97 -7.48
C LYS A 76 13.02 -5.69 -7.09
N GLN A 77 12.46 -4.54 -7.48
CA GLN A 77 11.09 -4.17 -7.15
C GLN A 77 10.12 -4.61 -8.25
N HIS A 78 8.95 -5.06 -7.82
CA HIS A 78 7.87 -5.51 -8.71
C HIS A 78 6.85 -4.39 -8.89
N ASP A 79 6.61 -3.97 -10.11
CA ASP A 79 5.64 -2.92 -10.40
C ASP A 79 4.64 -3.37 -11.46
N TRP A 80 3.36 -3.21 -11.14
CA TRP A 80 2.24 -3.62 -11.97
C TRP A 80 1.40 -2.43 -12.37
N SER A 81 0.91 -2.45 -13.60
CA SER A 81 0.16 -1.34 -14.19
C SER A 81 -0.94 -1.83 -15.12
N TYR A 82 -1.85 -0.93 -15.48
CA TYR A 82 -2.82 -1.15 -16.55
C TYR A 82 -2.46 -0.30 -17.75
N VAL A 83 -2.38 -0.90 -18.94
CA VAL A 83 -2.17 -0.14 -20.18
C VAL A 83 -3.51 0.19 -20.81
N THR A 84 -3.71 1.46 -21.14
CA THR A 84 -4.93 1.91 -21.83
C THR A 84 -4.66 3.08 -22.76
N GLN A 85 -5.62 3.35 -23.63
CA GLN A 85 -5.73 4.60 -24.36
C GLN A 85 -6.96 5.35 -23.90
N TYR A 86 -6.77 6.56 -23.36
CA TYR A 86 -7.88 7.41 -22.92
C TYR A 86 -7.64 8.86 -23.35
N LYS A 87 -8.66 9.46 -23.99
CA LYS A 87 -8.58 10.79 -24.61
C LYS A 87 -7.41 10.92 -25.60
N GLY A 88 -7.20 9.89 -26.42
CA GLY A 88 -6.14 9.85 -27.44
C GLY A 88 -4.72 9.72 -26.90
N LYS A 89 -4.53 9.51 -25.59
CA LYS A 89 -3.22 9.36 -24.95
C LYS A 89 -3.08 7.97 -24.35
N GLN A 90 -1.93 7.33 -24.55
CA GLN A 90 -1.58 6.13 -23.81
C GLN A 90 -1.39 6.49 -22.35
N ARG A 91 -1.99 5.71 -21.47
CA ARG A 91 -1.91 5.86 -20.01
C ARG A 91 -1.53 4.52 -19.41
N GLU A 92 -0.71 4.59 -18.37
CA GLU A 92 -0.25 3.43 -17.63
C GLU A 92 -0.43 3.66 -16.12
N PRO A 93 -1.68 3.74 -15.61
CA PRO A 93 -1.91 3.85 -14.17
C PRO A 93 -1.31 2.64 -13.45
N ARG A 94 -0.46 2.92 -12.46
CA ARG A 94 0.09 1.91 -11.55
C ARG A 94 -1.03 1.32 -10.69
N LEU A 95 -1.01 0.00 -10.55
CA LEU A 95 -2.07 -0.78 -9.91
C LEU A 95 -2.26 -0.35 -8.46
N HIS A 96 -1.18 -0.29 -7.65
CA HIS A 96 -1.23 0.13 -6.24
C HIS A 96 -1.84 1.52 -6.07
N ARG A 97 -1.44 2.49 -6.91
CA ARG A 97 -1.97 3.87 -6.85
C ARG A 97 -3.45 3.92 -7.19
N LEU A 98 -3.86 3.12 -8.18
CA LEU A 98 -5.25 3.08 -8.58
C LEU A 98 -6.12 2.47 -7.48
N VAL A 99 -5.70 1.37 -6.85
CA VAL A 99 -6.42 0.77 -5.72
C VAL A 99 -6.48 1.73 -4.54
N ALA A 100 -5.33 2.28 -4.13
CA ALA A 100 -5.25 3.19 -2.99
C ALA A 100 -6.17 4.42 -3.18
N LYS A 101 -6.18 5.02 -4.39
CA LYS A 101 -7.05 6.17 -4.72
C LYS A 101 -8.54 5.90 -4.43
N TYR A 102 -9.02 4.68 -4.67
CA TYR A 102 -10.44 4.37 -4.52
C TYR A 102 -10.77 3.68 -3.19
N PHE A 103 -9.83 3.01 -2.53
CA PHE A 103 -10.12 2.16 -1.37
C PHE A 103 -9.38 2.52 -0.09
N CYS A 104 -8.25 3.22 -0.16
CA CYS A 104 -7.50 3.61 1.02
C CYS A 104 -7.88 5.04 1.44
N LYS A 105 -7.92 5.27 2.75
CA LYS A 105 -8.05 6.61 3.34
C LYS A 105 -6.67 7.07 3.77
N ASN A 106 -6.44 8.38 3.75
CA ASN A 106 -5.30 8.97 4.42
C ASN A 106 -5.63 9.04 5.92
N GLU A 107 -4.98 8.22 6.74
CA GLU A 107 -5.17 8.22 8.20
C GLU A 107 -4.53 9.44 8.87
N PHE A 108 -3.66 10.15 8.15
CA PHE A 108 -2.97 11.36 8.59
C PHE A 108 -3.69 12.65 8.17
N ASP A 109 -4.89 12.54 7.63
CA ASP A 109 -5.71 13.71 7.31
C ASP A 109 -6.12 14.41 8.62
N GLY A 110 -5.92 15.73 8.69
CA GLY A 110 -6.18 16.54 9.89
C GLY A 110 -5.01 16.69 10.88
N TYR A 111 -3.87 16.04 10.64
CA TYR A 111 -2.66 16.24 11.45
C TYR A 111 -1.87 17.45 10.93
N ALA A 112 -1.57 18.41 11.80
CA ALA A 112 -0.93 19.68 11.42
C ALA A 112 0.53 19.47 10.99
N GLU A 113 1.21 18.47 11.56
CA GLU A 113 2.62 18.18 11.38
C GLU A 113 2.97 17.72 9.96
N VAL A 114 1.99 17.14 9.26
CA VAL A 114 2.12 16.59 7.91
C VAL A 114 1.13 17.24 6.94
N ALA A 115 0.50 18.33 7.37
CA ALA A 115 -0.48 19.05 6.56
C ALA A 115 0.17 19.61 5.29
N GLY A 116 -0.45 19.32 4.14
CA GLY A 116 0.04 19.79 2.84
C GLY A 116 1.23 18.98 2.28
N GLU A 117 1.70 17.95 2.98
CA GLU A 117 2.71 17.06 2.42
C GLU A 117 2.19 16.26 1.22
N PRO A 118 3.04 15.97 0.21
CA PRO A 118 2.71 15.00 -0.81
C PRO A 118 2.41 13.63 -0.20
N LEU A 119 1.36 12.98 -0.69
CA LEU A 119 0.98 11.65 -0.26
C LEU A 119 1.62 10.59 -1.15
N GLU A 120 2.13 9.53 -0.53
CA GLU A 120 2.69 8.36 -1.18
C GLU A 120 1.90 7.11 -0.78
N VAL A 121 1.88 6.11 -1.67
CA VAL A 121 1.21 4.84 -1.41
C VAL A 121 2.27 3.85 -0.96
N HIS A 122 2.11 3.33 0.25
CA HIS A 122 3.00 2.37 0.88
C HIS A 122 2.42 0.97 0.78
N HIS A 123 3.28 -0.01 0.50
CA HIS A 123 2.96 -1.43 0.64
C HIS A 123 3.37 -1.91 2.03
N ILE A 124 2.42 -2.40 2.82
CA ILE A 124 2.68 -2.92 4.18
C ILE A 124 3.63 -4.12 4.11
N LEU A 125 3.30 -5.10 3.27
CA LEU A 125 4.23 -6.13 2.80
C LEU A 125 4.84 -5.65 1.48
N PRO A 126 6.18 -5.51 1.40
CA PRO A 126 6.85 -5.03 0.19
C PRO A 126 6.46 -5.84 -1.04
N GLU A 127 6.33 -5.15 -2.18
CA GLU A 127 5.98 -5.71 -3.48
C GLU A 127 6.92 -6.84 -3.94
N SER A 128 8.19 -6.77 -3.52
CA SER A 128 9.22 -7.79 -3.77
C SER A 128 8.98 -9.13 -3.05
N THR A 129 8.05 -9.18 -2.09
CA THR A 129 7.67 -10.40 -1.37
C THR A 129 6.80 -11.32 -2.22
N PHE A 130 6.15 -10.77 -3.26
CA PHE A 130 5.18 -11.48 -4.09
C PHE A 130 5.77 -11.87 -5.44
N ALA A 131 5.31 -12.98 -6.02
CA ALA A 131 5.74 -13.38 -7.35
C ALA A 131 5.19 -12.44 -8.45
N GLU A 132 5.82 -12.46 -9.62
CA GLU A 132 5.45 -11.63 -10.78
C GLU A 132 3.98 -11.81 -11.20
N ASP A 133 3.45 -13.02 -11.07
CA ASP A 133 2.08 -13.42 -11.41
C ASP A 133 1.08 -13.25 -10.25
N GLU A 134 1.49 -12.60 -9.15
CA GLU A 134 0.64 -12.32 -7.98
C GLU A 134 0.26 -10.83 -7.79
N PRO A 135 -0.09 -10.07 -8.85
CA PRO A 135 -0.36 -8.63 -8.74
C PRO A 135 -1.51 -8.33 -7.78
N PHE A 136 -2.55 -9.18 -7.76
CA PHE A 136 -3.73 -9.00 -6.93
C PHE A 136 -3.54 -9.45 -5.48
N LYS A 137 -2.42 -10.07 -5.12
CA LYS A 137 -2.04 -10.28 -3.71
C LYS A 137 -1.23 -9.09 -3.22
N ALA A 138 -0.23 -8.69 -4.01
CA ALA A 138 0.65 -7.57 -3.68
C ALA A 138 -0.10 -6.24 -3.52
N ASN A 139 -1.13 -5.99 -4.32
CA ASN A 139 -1.77 -4.68 -4.42
C ASN A 139 -3.22 -4.65 -3.94
N ARG A 140 -3.63 -5.56 -3.05
CA ARG A 140 -4.92 -5.45 -2.35
C ARG A 140 -4.93 -4.21 -1.49
N SER A 141 -6.09 -3.57 -1.33
CA SER A 141 -6.21 -2.41 -0.45
C SER A 141 -5.76 -2.68 0.97
N GLU A 142 -5.91 -3.92 1.46
CA GLU A 142 -5.45 -4.34 2.78
C GLU A 142 -3.92 -4.34 2.93
N ASN A 143 -3.19 -4.46 1.83
CA ASN A 143 -1.73 -4.36 1.81
C ASN A 143 -1.24 -2.94 1.51
N LEU A 144 -2.14 -1.97 1.36
CA LEU A 144 -1.81 -0.61 0.92
C LEU A 144 -2.22 0.42 1.97
N GLN A 145 -1.36 1.40 2.18
CA GLN A 145 -1.63 2.55 3.03
C GLN A 145 -1.25 3.85 2.30
N ILE A 146 -2.00 4.92 2.56
CA ILE A 146 -1.61 6.25 2.08
C ILE A 146 -0.89 6.96 3.22
N LEU A 147 0.33 7.40 2.97
CA LEU A 147 1.20 8.04 3.95
C LEU A 147 1.68 9.41 3.44
N PRO A 148 1.82 10.42 4.31
CA PRO A 148 2.63 11.59 4.00
C PRO A 148 4.06 11.18 3.65
N LYS A 149 4.71 11.94 2.77
CA LYS A 149 6.05 11.60 2.27
C LYS A 149 7.10 11.45 3.37
N SER A 150 7.07 12.30 4.39
CA SER A 150 7.97 12.20 5.56
C SER A 150 7.78 10.85 6.28
N VAL A 151 6.54 10.51 6.61
CA VAL A 151 6.16 9.25 7.26
C VAL A 151 6.51 8.05 6.39
N HIS A 152 6.24 8.10 5.08
CA HIS A 152 6.57 7.02 4.15
C HIS A 152 8.07 6.73 4.13
N ARG A 153 8.90 7.77 4.09
CA ARG A 153 10.36 7.65 4.16
C ARG A 153 10.78 7.01 5.48
N ASP A 154 10.21 7.45 6.60
CA ASP A 154 10.61 6.99 7.92
C ASP A 154 10.20 5.52 8.15
N VAL A 155 8.99 5.12 7.73
CA VAL A 155 8.54 3.72 7.78
C VAL A 155 9.35 2.82 6.84
N SER A 156 9.68 3.30 5.63
CA SER A 156 10.54 2.57 4.70
C SER A 156 11.96 2.37 5.26
N HIS A 157 12.46 3.36 6.01
CA HIS A 157 13.70 3.23 6.76
C HIS A 157 13.56 2.30 7.95
N ILE A 158 12.45 2.30 8.69
CA ILE A 158 12.20 1.36 9.80
C ILE A 158 12.20 -0.08 9.29
N GLY A 159 11.50 -0.42 8.20
CA GLY A 159 11.54 -1.79 7.66
C GLY A 159 12.95 -2.20 7.17
N SER A 160 13.73 -1.25 6.67
CA SER A 160 15.16 -1.44 6.37
C SER A 160 16.01 -1.62 7.63
N LEU A 161 15.70 -0.87 8.68
CA LEU A 161 16.32 -0.93 10.00
C LEU A 161 15.96 -2.21 10.73
N GLU A 162 14.71 -2.68 10.72
CA GLU A 162 14.27 -3.96 11.29
C GLU A 162 14.94 -5.13 10.59
N LYS A 163 15.06 -5.11 9.26
CA LYS A 163 15.87 -6.10 8.51
C LYS A 163 17.36 -6.03 8.88
N LYS A 164 17.89 -4.84 9.16
CA LYS A 164 19.27 -4.64 9.62
C LYS A 164 19.46 -5.01 11.10
N ILE A 165 18.46 -4.81 11.96
CA ILE A 165 18.43 -5.20 13.37
C ILE A 165 18.29 -6.71 13.49
N ALA A 166 17.44 -7.34 12.68
CA ALA A 166 17.38 -8.81 12.56
C ALA A 166 18.70 -9.41 12.03
N ALA A 167 19.53 -8.61 11.35
CA ALA A 167 20.85 -8.99 10.87
C ALA A 167 22.00 -8.62 11.83
N HIS A 168 21.75 -7.88 12.92
CA HIS A 168 22.77 -7.40 13.85
C HIS A 168 22.27 -7.37 15.30
N ASP A 169 22.97 -8.04 16.22
CA ASP A 169 22.55 -8.24 17.62
C ASP A 169 22.45 -6.96 18.50
N SER A 170 22.91 -5.79 18.05
CA SER A 170 22.75 -4.52 18.79
C SER A 170 23.01 -3.27 17.94
N LEU A 171 22.14 -2.25 18.02
CA LEU A 171 22.37 -0.89 17.47
C LEU A 171 21.73 0.20 18.35
N PRO A 172 22.32 1.43 18.39
CA PRO A 172 21.85 2.53 19.23
C PRO A 172 20.64 3.29 18.62
N LEU A 173 19.76 3.77 19.50
CA LEU A 173 18.39 4.21 19.24
C LEU A 173 18.23 5.73 19.39
N TYR A 174 17.50 6.38 18.47
CA TYR A 174 16.99 7.76 18.65
C TYR A 174 15.49 7.86 18.32
N PHE A 175 14.72 8.32 19.33
CA PHE A 175 13.32 8.78 19.44
C PHE A 175 12.16 7.94 18.84
N PHE A 176 11.17 7.59 19.69
CA PHE A 176 10.13 6.60 19.37
C PHE A 176 8.71 6.95 19.88
N GLY A 177 7.70 6.60 19.07
CA GLY A 177 6.28 6.61 19.42
C GLY A 177 5.73 5.23 19.88
N ASP A 178 4.46 5.20 20.29
CA ASP A 178 3.84 4.12 21.09
C ASP A 178 3.94 2.70 20.51
N LYS A 179 3.88 2.53 19.18
CA LYS A 179 3.99 1.21 18.54
C LYS A 179 5.39 0.59 18.68
N PHE A 180 6.41 1.44 18.70
CA PHE A 180 7.77 0.97 18.92
C PHE A 180 8.02 0.64 20.39
N ILE A 181 7.40 1.37 21.32
CA ILE A 181 7.40 1.02 22.75
C ILE A 181 6.81 -0.39 22.94
N GLN A 182 5.70 -0.73 22.28
CA GLN A 182 5.10 -2.07 22.33
C GLN A 182 6.02 -3.16 21.77
N ALA A 183 6.69 -2.89 20.64
CA ALA A 183 7.65 -3.84 20.06
C ALA A 183 8.88 -4.05 20.95
N LEU A 184 9.34 -2.98 21.61
CA LEU A 184 10.49 -3.01 22.51
C LEU A 184 10.16 -3.76 23.81
N GLN A 185 8.94 -3.60 24.33
CA GLN A 185 8.42 -4.38 25.46
C GLN A 185 8.40 -5.88 25.16
N LYS A 186 7.92 -6.28 23.98
CA LYS A 186 7.94 -7.68 23.55
C LYS A 186 9.36 -8.26 23.42
N HIS A 187 10.30 -7.47 22.89
CA HIS A 187 11.70 -7.89 22.75
C HIS A 187 12.37 -8.12 24.12
N ILE A 188 12.01 -7.28 25.09
CA ILE A 188 12.41 -7.42 26.49
C ILE A 188 11.79 -8.69 27.11
N GLU A 189 10.50 -8.95 26.88
CA GLU A 189 9.79 -10.14 27.38
C GLU A 189 10.44 -11.45 26.89
N ASP A 190 10.94 -11.48 25.66
CA ASP A 190 11.66 -12.62 25.06
C ASP A 190 13.08 -12.83 25.60
N GLY A 191 13.45 -12.16 26.70
CA GLY A 191 14.71 -12.37 27.42
C GLY A 191 15.91 -11.59 26.87
N ARG A 192 15.71 -10.69 25.91
CA ARG A 192 16.78 -9.91 25.30
C ARG A 192 16.99 -8.58 26.03
N LEU A 193 18.25 -8.14 26.13
CA LEU A 193 18.63 -6.90 26.80
C LEU A 193 18.41 -5.70 25.88
N ALA A 194 17.71 -4.69 26.39
CA ALA A 194 17.56 -3.39 25.73
C ALA A 194 18.12 -2.29 26.63
N TYR A 195 18.73 -1.27 26.04
CA TYR A 195 19.33 -0.14 26.75
C TYR A 195 18.79 1.18 26.22
N THR A 196 18.52 2.13 27.10
CA THR A 196 18.43 3.54 26.71
C THR A 196 19.84 4.13 26.70
N VAL A 197 20.21 4.75 25.59
CA VAL A 197 21.47 5.47 25.45
C VAL A 197 21.14 6.95 25.38
N GLN A 198 21.58 7.71 26.38
CA GLN A 198 21.50 9.17 26.37
C GLN A 198 22.88 9.73 26.06
N GLN A 199 22.94 10.61 25.07
CA GLN A 199 24.15 11.32 24.68
C GLN A 199 23.91 12.82 24.84
N ASP A 200 24.61 13.42 25.79
CA ASP A 200 24.72 14.87 25.90
C ASP A 200 26.10 15.29 25.34
N ASP A 201 26.29 16.58 25.03
CA ASP A 201 27.44 17.15 24.28
C ASP A 201 28.85 16.72 24.73
N LYS A 202 29.00 16.08 25.89
CA LYS A 202 30.30 15.63 26.44
C LYS A 202 30.33 14.20 27.01
N LYS A 203 29.25 13.42 26.99
CA LYS A 203 29.25 12.04 27.53
C LYS A 203 28.13 11.17 26.98
N VAL A 204 28.43 9.88 26.75
CA VAL A 204 27.44 8.84 26.44
C VAL A 204 27.21 8.00 27.69
N THR A 205 25.96 7.88 28.14
CA THR A 205 25.56 6.98 29.23
C THR A 205 24.48 6.02 28.76
N ALA A 206 24.73 4.72 28.94
CA ALA A 206 23.76 3.66 28.67
C ALA A 206 23.16 3.14 29.98
N ARG A 207 21.84 2.95 30.02
CA ARG A 207 21.11 2.33 31.12
C ARG A 207 20.23 1.20 30.61
N PRO A 208 20.27 -0.01 31.22
CA PRO A 208 19.38 -1.10 30.83
C PRO A 208 17.91 -0.75 31.14
N LEU A 209 16.99 -1.25 30.30
CA LEU A 209 15.55 -0.99 30.39
C LEU A 209 14.77 -2.00 31.25
N LYS A 210 15.44 -3.02 31.83
CA LYS A 210 14.81 -4.04 32.68
C LYS A 210 15.21 -3.87 34.15
N LYS A 211 14.23 -4.11 35.04
CA LYS A 211 14.34 -4.11 36.51
C LYS A 211 15.43 -5.12 36.91
N GLU A 212 16.45 -4.69 37.65
CA GLU A 212 17.38 -5.61 38.28
C GLU A 212 16.57 -6.61 39.12
N PRO A 213 16.91 -7.91 39.10
CA PRO A 213 16.28 -8.85 40.02
C PRO A 213 16.54 -8.35 41.45
N GLU A 214 15.49 -8.25 42.26
CA GLU A 214 15.68 -8.09 43.70
C GLU A 214 16.49 -9.30 44.17
N GLU A 215 17.71 -9.05 44.65
CA GLU A 215 18.51 -10.07 45.33
C GLU A 215 17.72 -10.54 46.56
N GLU A 216 17.53 -11.86 46.68
CA GLU A 216 16.97 -12.53 47.86
C GLU A 216 17.79 -12.24 49.14
#